data_AF-A0A2M8N4G6-F1
#
_entry.id   AF-A0A2M8N4G6-F1
#
_cell.length_a   1.000
_cell.length_b   1.000
_cell.length_c   1.000
_cell.angle_alpha   90.00
_cell.angle_beta   90.00
_cell.angle_gamma   90.00
#
_symmetry.space_group_name_H-M   'P 1'
#
loop_
_entity.id
_entity.type
_entity.pdbx_description
1 polymer ?
#
loop_
_entity_poly.entity_id
_entity_poly.type
_entity_poly.pdbx_seq_one_letter_code
_entity_poly.pdbx_strand_id
1 'polypeptide(L)' 'MPMNTTRTFAQQLDKQDDLAHFRERFVIDDPDLIYLDGNSLGRLP' A
#
# COMPACT_ATOMS: atom_id res chain seq x y z
N MET A 1 -14.02 5.47 -19.64
CA MET A 1 -14.54 5.70 -18.28
C MET A 1 -13.57 6.63 -17.56
N PRO A 2 -14.01 7.74 -16.97
CA PRO A 2 -13.13 8.57 -16.15
C PRO A 2 -12.71 7.77 -14.90
N MET A 3 -11.43 7.79 -14.58
CA MET A 3 -10.88 7.16 -13.38
C MET A 3 -11.18 8.03 -12.16
N ASN A 4 -11.74 7.44 -11.10
CA ASN A 4 -12.03 8.16 -9.87
C ASN A 4 -10.72 8.37 -9.08
N THR A 5 -10.37 9.63 -8.82
CA THR A 5 -9.11 10.02 -8.16
C THR A 5 -9.31 10.49 -6.71
N THR A 6 -10.50 10.28 -6.14
CA THR A 6 -10.79 10.70 -4.77
C THR A 6 -10.08 9.81 -3.74
N ARG A 7 -9.69 10.38 -2.60
CA ARG A 7 -9.09 9.63 -1.47
C ARG A 7 -10.01 8.51 -0.99
N THR A 8 -11.31 8.76 -0.91
CA THR A 8 -12.31 7.77 -0.49
C THR A 8 -12.33 6.56 -1.41
N PHE A 9 -12.14 6.76 -2.71
CA PHE A 9 -12.07 5.66 -3.66
C PHE A 9 -10.84 4.78 -3.42
N ALA A 10 -9.66 5.37 -3.18
CA ALA A 10 -8.47 4.61 -2.80
C ALA A 10 -8.68 3.82 -1.50
N GLN A 11 -9.23 4.44 -0.46
CA GLN A 11 -9.54 3.77 0.81
C GLN A 11 -10.53 2.61 0.66
N GLN A 12 -11.47 2.72 -0.29
CA GLN A 12 -12.41 1.64 -0.60
C GLN A 12 -11.70 0.47 -1.31
N LEU A 13 -10.71 0.75 -2.17
CA LEU A 13 -9.90 -0.29 -2.79
C LEU A 13 -9.03 -1.02 -1.74
N ASP A 14 -8.40 -0.28 -0.82
CA ASP A 14 -7.62 -0.87 0.28
C ASP A 14 -8.45 -1.85 1.12
N LYS A 15 -9.72 -1.53 1.39
CA LYS A 15 -10.64 -2.40 2.16
C LYS A 15 -11.04 -3.68 1.42
N GLN A 16 -10.91 -3.72 0.10
CA GLN A 16 -11.28 -4.85 -0.75
C GLN A 16 -10.05 -5.67 -1.18
N ASP A 17 -8.86 -5.29 -0.74
CA ASP A 17 -7.63 -5.99 -1.09
C ASP A 17 -7.46 -7.27 -0.27
N ASP A 18 -7.72 -8.42 -0.90
CA ASP A 18 -7.49 -9.74 -0.30
C ASP A 18 -6.02 -9.96 0.13
N LEU A 19 -5.08 -9.19 -0.43
CA LEU A 19 -3.65 -9.25 -0.12
C LEU A 19 -3.23 -8.28 0.99
N ALA A 20 -4.14 -7.46 1.54
CA ALA A 20 -3.81 -6.43 2.52
C ALA A 20 -3.03 -6.99 3.73
N HIS A 21 -3.37 -8.20 4.16
CA HIS A 21 -2.75 -8.89 5.30
C HIS A 21 -1.26 -9.23 5.08
N PHE A 22 -0.75 -9.26 3.85
CA PHE A 22 0.68 -9.46 3.60
C PHE A 22 1.51 -8.26 4.04
N ARG A 23 0.93 -7.05 4.09
CA ARG A 23 1.61 -5.84 4.56
C ARG A 23 2.15 -5.99 5.98
N GLU A 24 1.47 -6.78 6.82
CA GLU A 24 1.85 -7.05 8.22
C GLU A 24 3.11 -7.91 8.34
N ARG A 25 3.57 -8.53 7.24
CA ARG A 25 4.78 -9.36 7.19
C ARG A 25 6.04 -8.56 6.82
N PHE A 26 5.99 -7.24 6.93
CA PHE A 26 7.11 -6.35 6.61
C PHE A 26 7.33 -5.35 7.74
N VAL A 27 8.59 -4.98 7.95
CA VAL A 27 8.97 -3.90 8.88
C VAL A 27 8.63 -2.53 8.27
N ILE A 28 7.77 -1.79 8.96
CA ILE A 28 7.29 -0.45 8.58
C ILE A 28 7.45 0.47 9.79
N ASP A 29 8.68 0.95 10.00
CA ASP A 29 9.02 1.79 11.16
C ASP A 29 8.48 3.22 11.07
N ASP A 30 8.21 3.69 9.85
CA ASP A 30 7.61 4.99 9.56
C ASP A 30 6.30 4.80 8.78
N PRO A 31 5.13 5.09 9.41
CA PRO A 31 3.82 4.92 8.76
C PRO A 31 3.51 5.98 7.71
N ASP A 32 4.20 7.14 7.73
CA ASP A 32 3.96 8.24 6.78
C ASP A 32 4.82 8.11 5.51
N LEU A 33 5.87 7.27 5.53
CA LEU A 33 6.74 7.00 4.39
C LEU A 33 6.06 6.10 3.34
N ILE A 34 5.85 6.64 2.14
CA ILE A 34 5.42 5.89 0.95
C ILE A 34 6.67 5.37 0.20
N TYR A 35 6.96 4.08 0.34
CA TYR A 35 8.14 3.46 -0.27
C TYR A 35 7.84 2.86 -1.63
N LEU A 36 8.33 3.51 -2.69
CA LEU A 36 8.10 3.15 -4.10
C LEU A 36 9.35 2.63 -4.82
N ASP A 37 10.45 2.36 -4.11
CA ASP A 37 11.72 1.85 -4.68
C ASP A 37 11.97 0.37 -4.35
N GLY A 38 10.90 -0.39 -4.10
CA GLY A 38 10.96 -1.83 -3.78
C GLY A 38 11.52 -2.71 -4.90
N ASN A 39 11.59 -2.17 -6.12
CA ASN A 39 12.25 -2.79 -7.27
C ASN A 39 13.78 -2.76 -7.17
N SER A 40 14.34 -1.81 -6.41
CA SER A 40 15.79 -1.69 -6.19
C SER A 40 16.19 -2.42 -4.90
N LEU A 41 15.49 -2.14 -3.80
CA LEU A 41 15.74 -2.75 -2.50
C LEU A 41 14.42 -3.21 -1.88
N GLY A 42 14.28 -4.52 -1.65
CA GLY A 42 13.10 -5.04 -0.97
C GLY A 42 13.02 -4.57 0.48
N ARG A 43 11.81 -4.30 0.99
CA ARG A 43 11.60 -4.09 2.43
C ARG A 43 11.94 -5.38 3.19
N LEU A 44 12.44 -5.20 4.41
CA LEU A 44 12.68 -6.31 5.32
C LEU A 44 11.34 -6.98 5.69
N PRO A 45 11.31 -8.31 5.79
CA PRO A 45 10.18 -9.03 6.37
C PRO A 45 10.08 -8.78 7.88
#